data_AF-M2UWA7-F1
#
_entry.id   AF-M2UWA7-F1
#
_cell.length_a   1.000
_cell.length_b   1.000
_cell.length_c   1.000
_cell.angle_alpha   90.00
_cell.angle_beta   90.00
_cell.angle_gamma   90.00
#
_symmetry.space_group_name_H-M   'P 1'
#
loop_
_entity.id
_entity.type
_entity.pdbx_description
1 polymer ?
#
loop_
_entity_poly.entity_id
_entity_poly.type
_entity_poly.pdbx_seq_one_letter_code
_entity_poly.pdbx_strand_id
1 'polypeptide(L)'
;MSSRSTCLRNLNADPGADLDYLQVLQSPIITSGTIPYGWRPKLSKAISLPQISLDTKIHPLFQRPRWPELKPEDYTLLLPALRIATKFMTEPVILKWWKHTLFGRVELDRNRRRYLANTPYETSDYADSELHVFLTKKLPHVLELKFENLDKNMTRIDGCAFSSNSAYIKFRHDLAMAPAYPFFDTPRIILHTQYWLGLKYLLSHSGSAHELKNFYLRIAITLCHELAHIVWHYRISRQVMPWAPAIDFTEPLHQASEHLAELGHSWELYVFGGSIWTLDRPGFFTTLYKPHHLGAAASSFSRVCIVVPHWWVDMWSSTRVWSQFDDLYRRGELRLPGMWESRYALCQSNIGNGESGWTLYKRSVALLGECRTPESSIFYLWHAVRPMLQIMLANQQKMGGSGAVQRLRGEFYELLVQSEYVDEASPEILRRKGR
;
A
#
# COMPACT_ATOMS: atom_id res chain seq x y z
N MET A 1 25.66 -25.96 12.23
CA MET A 1 24.27 -26.41 11.94
C MET A 1 23.27 -26.11 13.07
N SER A 2 23.68 -25.80 14.32
CA SER A 2 22.71 -25.51 15.41
C SER A 2 21.99 -24.15 15.31
N SER A 3 22.49 -23.18 14.53
CA SER A 3 21.84 -21.86 14.36
C SER A 3 20.58 -21.87 13.48
N ARG A 4 20.41 -22.87 12.61
CA ARG A 4 19.20 -23.01 11.76
C ARG A 4 17.97 -23.43 12.56
N SER A 5 18.14 -24.34 13.53
CA SER A 5 17.07 -24.86 14.39
C SER A 5 16.47 -23.77 15.28
N THR A 6 17.30 -22.91 15.85
CA THR A 6 16.86 -21.83 16.75
C THR A 6 16.13 -20.70 16.01
N CYS A 7 16.53 -20.42 14.77
CA CYS A 7 15.85 -19.41 13.94
C CYS A 7 14.45 -19.88 13.50
N LEU A 8 14.27 -21.16 13.21
CA LEU A 8 12.97 -21.76 12.87
C LEU A 8 12.03 -21.86 14.08
N ARG A 9 12.52 -22.15 15.29
CA ARG A 9 11.67 -22.19 16.50
C ARG A 9 11.06 -20.84 16.87
N ASN A 10 11.70 -19.72 16.55
CA ASN A 10 11.13 -18.38 16.77
C ASN A 10 10.16 -17.94 15.64
N LEU A 11 10.10 -18.68 14.52
CA LEU A 11 9.15 -18.46 13.44
C LEU A 11 7.86 -19.26 13.62
N ASN A 12 7.86 -20.28 14.48
CA ASN A 12 6.66 -20.94 14.95
C ASN A 12 5.90 -19.97 15.87
N ALA A 13 5.16 -19.05 15.25
CA ALA A 13 3.97 -18.49 15.90
C ALA A 13 3.14 -19.67 16.39
N ASP A 14 2.69 -19.63 17.65
CA ASP A 14 1.90 -20.70 18.27
C ASP A 14 0.85 -21.22 17.27
N PRO A 15 0.98 -22.46 16.77
CA PRO A 15 0.23 -22.95 15.62
C PRO A 15 -1.26 -23.21 15.91
N GLY A 16 -1.84 -22.64 16.97
CA GLY A 16 -3.17 -23.05 17.47
C GLY A 16 -4.28 -21.99 17.48
N ALA A 17 -4.00 -20.68 17.41
CA ALA A 17 -5.05 -19.67 17.60
C ALA A 17 -4.97 -18.46 16.66
N ASP A 18 -3.83 -18.22 16.03
CA ASP A 18 -3.57 -16.94 15.36
C ASP A 18 -4.25 -16.81 13.98
N LEU A 19 -4.71 -17.89 13.36
CA LEU A 19 -5.02 -17.93 11.91
C LEU A 19 -6.38 -18.49 11.50
N ASP A 20 -7.17 -19.00 12.43
CA ASP A 20 -8.45 -19.63 12.08
C ASP A 20 -9.40 -18.64 11.40
N TYR A 21 -9.27 -17.34 11.73
CA TYR A 21 -10.06 -16.30 11.07
C TYR A 21 -9.74 -16.20 9.57
N LEU A 22 -8.54 -16.55 9.11
CA LEU A 22 -8.18 -16.49 7.68
C LEU A 22 -9.00 -17.46 6.85
N GLN A 23 -9.26 -18.67 7.37
CA GLN A 23 -10.16 -19.63 6.71
C GLN A 23 -11.57 -19.04 6.59
N VAL A 24 -12.03 -18.34 7.63
CA VAL A 24 -13.33 -17.64 7.60
C VAL A 24 -13.35 -16.51 6.57
N LEU A 25 -12.22 -15.82 6.35
CA LEU A 25 -12.08 -14.76 5.35
C LEU A 25 -12.05 -15.28 3.90
N GLN A 26 -11.83 -16.57 3.67
CA GLN A 26 -11.97 -17.20 2.34
C GLN A 26 -13.44 -17.36 1.90
N SER A 27 -14.39 -16.85 2.68
CA SER A 27 -15.81 -16.80 2.38
C SER A 27 -16.10 -16.30 0.95
N PRO A 28 -16.99 -16.95 0.18
CA PRO A 28 -17.40 -16.51 -1.16
C PRO A 28 -17.86 -15.06 -1.23
N ILE A 29 -18.34 -14.48 -0.13
CA ILE A 29 -18.76 -13.08 -0.08
C ILE A 29 -17.57 -12.13 -0.18
N ILE A 30 -16.46 -12.45 0.49
CA ILE A 30 -15.22 -11.65 0.44
C ILE A 30 -14.51 -11.94 -0.88
N THR A 31 -14.42 -13.21 -1.26
CA THR A 31 -13.63 -13.64 -2.42
C THR A 31 -14.34 -13.42 -3.76
N SER A 32 -15.64 -13.09 -3.75
CA SER A 32 -16.41 -12.78 -4.95
C SER A 32 -15.94 -11.50 -5.63
N GLY A 33 -15.64 -11.61 -6.92
CA GLY A 33 -15.46 -10.48 -7.84
C GLY A 33 -16.78 -9.81 -8.27
N THR A 34 -17.93 -10.27 -7.76
CA THR A 34 -19.25 -9.69 -8.05
C THR A 34 -19.82 -8.94 -6.85
N ILE A 35 -20.48 -7.82 -7.12
CA ILE A 35 -21.21 -7.04 -6.11
C ILE A 35 -22.59 -7.68 -5.89
N PRO A 36 -23.00 -7.94 -4.64
CA PRO A 36 -24.33 -8.45 -4.34
C PRO A 36 -25.46 -7.63 -4.95
N TYR A 37 -26.54 -8.29 -5.36
CA TYR A 37 -27.70 -7.64 -5.95
C TYR A 37 -28.26 -6.54 -5.02
N GLY A 38 -28.64 -5.41 -5.62
CA GLY A 38 -29.16 -4.24 -4.91
C GLY A 38 -28.09 -3.33 -4.30
N TRP A 39 -26.82 -3.75 -4.27
CA TRP A 39 -25.72 -2.90 -3.81
C TRP A 39 -25.04 -2.21 -4.98
N ARG A 40 -24.69 -0.94 -4.81
CA ARG A 40 -23.93 -0.11 -5.78
C ARG A 40 -24.38 -0.37 -7.22
N PRO A 41 -25.65 -0.08 -7.57
CA PRO A 41 -26.27 -0.60 -8.78
C PRO A 41 -25.53 -0.19 -10.05
N LYS A 42 -24.91 1.00 -10.09
CA LYS A 42 -24.12 1.42 -11.27
C LYS A 42 -22.77 0.71 -11.32
N LEU A 43 -22.07 0.63 -10.20
CA LEU A 43 -20.80 -0.08 -10.13
C LEU A 43 -20.98 -1.56 -10.45
N SER A 44 -22.00 -2.21 -9.90
CA SER A 44 -22.35 -3.61 -10.20
C SER A 44 -22.50 -3.85 -11.70
N LYS A 45 -23.26 -2.97 -12.39
CA LYS A 45 -23.39 -3.00 -13.85
C LYS A 45 -22.06 -2.73 -14.59
N ALA A 46 -21.19 -1.89 -14.03
CA ALA A 46 -19.90 -1.60 -14.62
C ALA A 46 -18.92 -2.78 -14.51
N ILE A 47 -18.93 -3.51 -13.39
CA ILE A 47 -18.03 -4.65 -13.14
C ILE A 47 -18.55 -5.98 -13.68
N SER A 48 -19.86 -6.13 -13.90
CA SER A 48 -20.47 -7.38 -14.40
C SER A 48 -20.16 -7.67 -15.86
N LEU A 49 -19.51 -6.73 -16.55
CA LEU A 49 -19.14 -6.85 -17.95
C LEU A 49 -17.68 -7.32 -18.06
N PRO A 50 -17.28 -7.92 -19.20
CA PRO A 50 -15.91 -8.40 -19.38
C PRO A 50 -14.89 -7.32 -19.02
N GLN A 51 -13.99 -7.64 -18.09
CA GLN A 51 -12.96 -6.71 -17.64
C GLN A 51 -11.92 -6.53 -18.74
N ILE A 52 -11.89 -5.35 -19.33
CA ILE A 52 -10.77 -4.90 -20.15
C ILE A 52 -9.72 -4.37 -19.20
N SER A 53 -8.54 -4.98 -19.21
CA SER A 53 -7.39 -4.54 -18.44
C SER A 53 -7.06 -3.10 -18.76
N LEU A 54 -6.74 -2.33 -17.72
CA LEU A 54 -6.26 -0.96 -17.87
C LEU A 54 -5.04 -0.92 -18.80
N ASP A 55 -5.14 -0.16 -19.88
CA ASP A 55 -4.15 -0.06 -20.97
C ASP A 55 -3.62 1.37 -21.16
N THR A 56 -3.97 2.28 -20.24
CA THR A 56 -3.59 3.69 -20.34
C THR A 56 -2.08 3.88 -20.42
N LYS A 57 -1.68 4.90 -21.20
CA LYS A 57 -0.30 5.36 -21.28
C LYS A 57 0.21 5.71 -19.87
N ILE A 58 1.37 5.17 -19.51
CA ILE A 58 2.02 5.44 -18.22
C ILE A 58 2.39 6.92 -18.13
N HIS A 59 2.07 7.54 -17.00
CA HIS A 59 2.43 8.93 -16.71
C HIS A 59 3.96 9.14 -16.77
N PRO A 60 4.46 10.30 -17.26
CA PRO A 60 5.90 10.58 -17.29
C PRO A 60 6.65 10.32 -15.97
N LEU A 61 6.01 10.59 -14.84
CA LEU A 61 6.57 10.33 -13.50
C LEU A 61 6.91 8.87 -13.23
N PHE A 62 6.24 7.93 -13.88
CA PHE A 62 6.39 6.50 -13.64
C PHE A 62 7.12 5.78 -14.78
N GLN A 63 7.64 6.51 -15.76
CA GLN A 63 8.33 5.92 -16.90
C GLN A 63 9.59 5.17 -16.49
N ARG A 64 9.99 4.20 -17.31
CA ARG A 64 11.16 3.34 -17.11
C ARG A 64 12.44 4.07 -16.66
N PRO A 65 12.83 5.23 -17.24
CA PRO A 65 14.05 5.94 -16.83
C PRO A 65 14.04 6.44 -15.38
N ARG A 66 12.86 6.50 -14.74
CA ARG A 66 12.72 6.86 -13.32
C ARG A 66 13.07 5.71 -12.38
N TRP A 67 13.25 4.50 -12.91
CA TRP A 67 13.59 3.28 -12.17
C TRP A 67 14.98 2.77 -12.58
N PRO A 68 16.07 3.49 -12.28
CA PRO A 68 17.40 3.22 -12.85
C PRO A 68 17.92 1.80 -12.52
N GLU A 69 17.46 1.20 -11.42
CA GLU A 69 17.95 -0.08 -10.91
C GLU A 69 17.18 -1.30 -11.43
N LEU A 70 15.99 -1.11 -12.00
CA LEU A 70 15.24 -2.22 -12.60
C LEU A 70 15.82 -2.56 -13.97
N LYS A 71 15.56 -3.77 -14.46
CA LYS A 71 15.75 -4.15 -15.87
C LYS A 71 14.49 -3.89 -16.70
N PRO A 72 14.56 -3.77 -18.04
CA PRO A 72 13.38 -3.57 -18.89
C PRO A 72 12.26 -4.58 -18.62
N GLU A 73 12.61 -5.86 -18.51
CA GLU A 73 11.68 -6.97 -18.28
C GLU A 73 11.06 -6.84 -16.89
N ASP A 74 11.91 -6.53 -15.90
CA ASP A 74 11.51 -6.34 -14.52
C ASP A 74 10.52 -5.17 -14.36
N TYR A 75 10.73 -4.07 -15.09
CA TYR A 75 9.80 -2.94 -15.12
C TYR A 75 8.45 -3.29 -15.74
N THR A 76 8.39 -4.20 -16.72
CA THR A 76 7.11 -4.60 -17.32
C THR A 76 6.16 -5.22 -16.29
N LEU A 77 6.70 -5.86 -15.25
CA LEU A 77 5.92 -6.46 -14.17
C LEU A 77 5.15 -5.41 -13.36
N LEU A 78 5.66 -4.17 -13.29
CA LEU A 78 5.04 -3.07 -12.55
C LEU A 78 3.95 -2.35 -13.35
N LEU A 79 3.88 -2.53 -14.67
CA LEU A 79 2.98 -1.76 -15.53
C LEU A 79 1.53 -1.72 -15.05
N PRO A 80 0.91 -2.82 -14.57
CA PRO A 80 -0.45 -2.76 -14.04
C PRO A 80 -0.60 -1.78 -12.87
N ALA A 81 0.30 -1.83 -11.89
CA ALA A 81 0.30 -0.88 -10.76
C ALA A 81 0.54 0.56 -11.23
N LEU A 82 1.50 0.77 -12.14
CA LEU A 82 1.83 2.11 -12.64
C LEU A 82 0.69 2.72 -13.46
N ARG A 83 -0.15 1.91 -14.12
CA ARG A 83 -1.36 2.40 -14.79
C ARG A 83 -2.42 2.84 -13.79
N ILE A 84 -2.63 2.10 -12.71
CA ILE A 84 -3.54 2.49 -11.63
C ILE A 84 -3.06 3.80 -11.00
N ALA A 85 -1.77 3.90 -10.65
CA ALA A 85 -1.17 5.13 -10.12
C ALA A 85 -1.28 6.31 -11.10
N THR A 86 -1.09 6.05 -12.39
CA THR A 86 -1.32 7.07 -13.43
C THR A 86 -2.75 7.59 -13.41
N LYS A 87 -3.75 6.72 -13.25
CA LYS A 87 -5.15 7.13 -13.14
C LYS A 87 -5.40 7.97 -11.89
N PHE A 88 -4.89 7.55 -10.74
CA PHE A 88 -4.99 8.35 -9.51
C PHE A 88 -4.43 9.77 -9.65
N MET A 89 -3.39 9.96 -10.46
CA MET A 89 -2.80 11.28 -10.67
C MET A 89 -3.45 12.11 -11.77
N THR A 90 -4.19 11.49 -12.69
CA THR A 90 -4.69 12.17 -13.90
C THR A 90 -6.19 12.35 -13.90
N GLU A 91 -6.91 11.64 -13.03
CA GLU A 91 -8.36 11.74 -12.93
C GLU A 91 -8.78 13.14 -12.44
N PRO A 92 -9.63 13.89 -13.17
CA PRO A 92 -9.98 15.27 -12.85
C PRO A 92 -10.51 15.50 -11.44
N VAL A 93 -11.24 14.54 -10.89
CA VAL A 93 -11.75 14.64 -9.51
C VAL A 93 -10.60 14.58 -8.50
N ILE A 94 -9.62 13.71 -8.71
CA ILE A 94 -8.47 13.55 -7.80
C ILE A 94 -7.47 14.70 -7.96
N LEU A 95 -7.34 15.27 -9.16
CA LEU A 95 -6.52 16.47 -9.41
C LEU A 95 -6.85 17.65 -8.49
N LYS A 96 -8.09 17.75 -7.98
CA LYS A 96 -8.47 18.78 -7.01
C LYS A 96 -7.67 18.69 -5.71
N TRP A 97 -7.40 17.47 -5.22
CA TRP A 97 -6.57 17.26 -4.04
C TRP A 97 -5.13 17.74 -4.29
N TRP A 98 -4.55 17.34 -5.43
CA TRP A 98 -3.19 17.75 -5.80
C TRP A 98 -3.05 19.27 -5.95
N LYS A 99 -4.07 19.95 -6.51
CA LYS A 99 -4.13 21.42 -6.58
C LYS A 99 -4.18 22.05 -5.20
N HIS A 100 -5.02 21.54 -4.31
CA HIS A 100 -5.14 22.07 -2.95
C HIS A 100 -3.82 21.94 -2.18
N THR A 101 -3.15 20.78 -2.28
CA THR A 101 -1.83 20.56 -1.69
C THR A 101 -0.80 21.57 -2.19
N LEU A 102 -0.77 21.84 -3.51
CA LEU A 102 0.23 22.72 -4.12
C LEU A 102 -0.06 24.21 -3.91
N PHE A 103 -1.33 24.62 -3.87
CA PHE A 103 -1.74 26.03 -3.95
C PHE A 103 -2.59 26.55 -2.79
N GLY A 104 -3.13 25.67 -1.93
CA GLY A 104 -3.91 26.07 -0.76
C GLY A 104 -3.09 26.93 0.20
N ARG A 105 -3.68 27.89 0.91
CA ARG A 105 -2.95 28.78 1.82
C ARG A 105 -2.73 28.09 3.17
N VAL A 106 -1.51 28.12 3.71
CA VAL A 106 -1.30 27.61 5.08
C VAL A 106 -1.93 28.58 6.08
N GLU A 107 -2.81 28.07 6.93
CA GLU A 107 -3.48 28.80 8.00
C GLU A 107 -3.41 28.05 9.32
N LEU A 108 -3.82 28.70 10.41
CA LEU A 108 -3.94 28.09 11.73
C LEU A 108 -5.41 27.91 12.10
N ASP A 109 -5.79 26.72 12.57
CA ASP A 109 -7.11 26.47 13.11
C ASP A 109 -7.27 27.03 14.54
N ARG A 110 -8.44 26.81 15.15
CA ARG A 110 -8.71 27.26 16.54
C ARG A 110 -7.76 26.66 17.58
N ASN A 111 -7.15 25.52 17.29
CA ASN A 111 -6.20 24.81 18.14
C ASN A 111 -4.74 25.12 17.75
N ARG A 112 -4.49 26.14 16.91
CA ARG A 112 -3.18 26.50 16.36
C ARG A 112 -2.50 25.38 15.57
N ARG A 113 -3.27 24.44 15.02
CA ARG A 113 -2.77 23.44 14.07
C ARG A 113 -2.71 24.05 12.67
N ARG A 114 -1.64 23.77 11.93
CA ARG A 114 -1.48 24.22 10.55
C ARG A 114 -2.42 23.42 9.65
N TYR A 115 -3.14 24.09 8.75
CA TYR A 115 -3.96 23.45 7.74
C TYR A 115 -3.89 24.19 6.40
N LEU A 116 -4.31 23.53 5.32
CA LEU A 116 -4.47 24.16 4.01
C LEU A 116 -5.89 24.72 3.85
N ALA A 117 -5.98 26.04 3.70
CA ALA A 117 -7.21 26.77 3.41
C ALA A 117 -7.36 26.97 1.89
N ASN A 118 -8.60 26.92 1.40
CA ASN A 118 -8.89 27.14 -0.01
C ASN A 118 -8.51 28.56 -0.44
N THR A 119 -8.04 28.70 -1.68
CA THR A 119 -7.72 29.95 -2.34
C THR A 119 -8.52 30.10 -3.64
N PRO A 120 -8.90 31.32 -4.06
CA PRO A 120 -9.55 31.53 -5.36
C PRO A 120 -8.71 31.00 -6.54
N TYR A 121 -7.37 31.04 -6.40
CA TYR A 121 -6.42 30.61 -7.41
C TYR A 121 -6.55 29.12 -7.79
N GLU A 122 -6.88 28.24 -6.85
CA GLU A 122 -7.04 26.78 -7.09
C GLU A 122 -8.09 26.45 -8.16
N THR A 123 -9.06 27.33 -8.35
CA THR A 123 -10.14 27.18 -9.33
C THR A 123 -9.82 27.79 -10.70
N SER A 124 -8.65 28.43 -10.85
CA SER A 124 -8.24 29.05 -12.11
C SER A 124 -7.59 28.06 -13.08
N ASP A 125 -7.74 28.33 -14.38
CA ASP A 125 -7.06 27.58 -15.46
C ASP A 125 -5.53 27.63 -15.34
N TYR A 126 -5.01 28.68 -14.71
CA TYR A 126 -3.58 28.83 -14.47
C TYR A 126 -3.08 27.82 -13.43
N ALA A 127 -3.85 27.54 -12.37
CA ALA A 127 -3.52 26.50 -11.40
C ALA A 127 -3.53 25.10 -12.05
N ASP A 128 -4.49 24.82 -12.95
CA ASP A 128 -4.52 23.57 -13.73
C ASP A 128 -3.27 23.45 -14.63
N SER A 129 -2.91 24.53 -15.31
CA SER A 129 -1.72 24.59 -16.16
C SER A 129 -0.42 24.40 -15.38
N GLU A 130 -0.29 25.06 -14.22
CA GLU A 130 0.91 24.95 -13.38
C GLU A 130 1.02 23.55 -12.77
N LEU A 131 -0.07 22.96 -12.29
CA LEU A 131 -0.08 21.57 -11.81
C LEU A 131 0.31 20.61 -12.94
N HIS A 132 -0.25 20.79 -14.13
CA HIS A 132 0.10 19.96 -15.28
C HIS A 132 1.58 20.06 -15.63
N VAL A 133 2.13 21.28 -15.71
CA VAL A 133 3.57 21.50 -15.97
C VAL A 133 4.42 20.89 -14.87
N PHE A 134 4.01 21.01 -13.61
CA PHE A 134 4.73 20.42 -12.49
C PHE A 134 4.79 18.88 -12.62
N LEU A 135 3.63 18.22 -12.76
CA LEU A 135 3.55 16.76 -12.80
C LEU A 135 4.15 16.17 -14.08
N THR A 136 3.99 16.82 -15.24
CA THR A 136 4.39 16.22 -16.53
C THR A 136 5.74 16.71 -17.04
N LYS A 137 6.22 17.88 -16.60
CA LYS A 137 7.46 18.48 -17.09
C LYS A 137 8.49 18.72 -16.01
N LYS A 138 8.16 19.16 -14.79
CA LYS A 138 9.20 19.46 -13.80
C LYS A 138 9.63 18.21 -13.04
N LEU A 139 8.68 17.60 -12.33
CA LEU A 139 8.96 16.50 -11.43
C LEU A 139 9.52 15.23 -12.13
N PRO A 140 9.09 14.86 -13.36
CA PRO A 140 9.66 13.70 -14.07
C PRO A 140 11.15 13.81 -14.40
N HIS A 141 11.73 15.01 -14.40
CA HIS A 141 13.16 15.16 -14.70
C HIS A 141 14.02 14.89 -13.46
N VAL A 142 13.49 15.16 -12.27
CA VAL A 142 14.26 15.14 -11.01
C VAL A 142 13.90 14.00 -10.06
N LEU A 143 12.67 13.46 -10.15
CA LEU A 143 12.22 12.36 -9.29
C LEU A 143 12.91 11.05 -9.67
N GLU A 144 13.37 10.31 -8.66
CA GLU A 144 13.83 8.92 -8.78
C GLU A 144 12.89 7.98 -8.01
N LEU A 145 12.67 6.78 -8.56
CA LEU A 145 11.85 5.71 -7.98
C LEU A 145 12.70 4.46 -7.80
N LYS A 146 12.71 3.88 -6.61
CA LYS A 146 13.58 2.74 -6.28
C LYS A 146 12.93 1.76 -5.33
N PHE A 147 13.54 0.58 -5.20
CA PHE A 147 13.21 -0.40 -4.17
C PHE A 147 14.37 -0.56 -3.20
N GLU A 148 14.13 -0.38 -1.91
CA GLU A 148 15.14 -0.66 -0.88
C GLU A 148 14.54 -1.35 0.33
N ASN A 149 15.39 -1.98 1.13
CA ASN A 149 14.97 -2.51 2.43
C ASN A 149 14.86 -1.35 3.43
N LEU A 150 13.62 -1.05 3.85
CA LEU A 150 13.30 0.02 4.81
C LEU A 150 13.18 -0.51 6.25
N ASP A 151 13.26 -1.83 6.48
CA ASP A 151 13.16 -2.48 7.80
C ASP A 151 14.40 -2.29 8.69
N LYS A 152 15.11 -1.17 8.59
CA LYS A 152 16.41 -0.99 9.27
C LYS A 152 16.27 -0.90 10.80
N ASN A 153 15.08 -0.51 11.30
CA ASN A 153 14.76 -0.40 12.73
C ASN A 153 13.52 -1.20 13.15
N MET A 154 13.18 -2.28 12.44
CA MET A 154 11.89 -2.99 12.60
C MET A 154 10.64 -2.12 12.38
N THR A 155 10.83 -0.88 11.92
CA THR A 155 9.78 0.02 11.49
C THR A 155 9.24 -0.50 10.16
N ARG A 156 8.01 -1.00 10.20
CA ARG A 156 7.30 -1.62 9.07
C ARG A 156 6.83 -0.53 8.10
N ILE A 157 7.72 -0.10 7.23
CA ILE A 157 7.51 1.02 6.32
C ILE A 157 7.37 0.46 4.90
N ASP A 158 6.24 0.74 4.26
CA ASP A 158 5.96 0.30 2.88
C ASP A 158 6.60 1.21 1.84
N GLY A 159 6.67 2.50 2.12
CA GLY A 159 7.24 3.52 1.25
C GLY A 159 7.85 4.64 2.06
N CYS A 160 8.76 5.40 1.44
CA CYS A 160 9.27 6.62 2.02
C CYS A 160 9.62 7.63 0.93
N ALA A 161 9.31 8.90 1.19
CA ALA A 161 9.64 10.04 0.37
C ALA A 161 10.83 10.82 0.94
N PHE A 162 11.75 11.23 0.06
CA PHE A 162 12.85 12.12 0.38
C PHE A 162 12.84 13.30 -0.56
N SER A 163 12.90 14.53 -0.05
CA SER A 163 12.96 15.74 -0.88
C SER A 163 14.33 15.99 -1.50
N SER A 164 15.40 15.43 -0.90
CA SER A 164 16.78 15.70 -1.31
C SER A 164 17.71 14.50 -1.18
N ASN A 165 18.85 14.57 -1.87
CA ASN A 165 19.89 13.57 -1.78
C ASN A 165 20.52 13.49 -0.38
N SER A 166 20.74 14.62 0.27
CA SER A 166 21.29 14.66 1.63
C SER A 166 20.34 14.00 2.64
N ALA A 167 19.02 14.22 2.53
CA ALA A 167 18.04 13.57 3.41
C ALA A 167 18.05 12.05 3.24
N TYR A 168 18.11 11.57 2.00
CA TYR A 168 18.20 10.14 1.70
C TYR A 168 19.52 9.51 2.19
N ILE A 169 20.67 10.16 1.98
CA ILE A 169 21.96 9.69 2.48
C ILE A 169 21.94 9.60 4.01
N LYS A 170 21.38 10.63 4.67
CA LYS A 170 21.24 10.64 6.13
C LYS A 170 20.39 9.47 6.64
N PHE A 171 19.22 9.23 6.05
CA PHE A 171 18.40 8.05 6.36
C PHE A 171 19.18 6.75 6.19
N ARG A 172 20.03 6.65 5.16
CA ARG A 172 20.84 5.48 4.92
C ARG A 172 21.91 5.22 5.98
N HIS A 173 22.49 6.27 6.56
CA HIS A 173 23.56 6.17 7.57
C HIS A 173 23.02 6.12 9.00
N ASP A 174 22.11 7.02 9.35
CA ASP A 174 21.66 7.24 10.73
C ASP A 174 20.46 6.38 11.11
N LEU A 175 19.85 5.70 10.13
CA LEU A 175 18.62 4.91 10.27
C LEU A 175 17.40 5.70 10.78
N ALA A 176 17.52 7.02 10.95
CA ALA A 176 16.43 7.88 11.37
C ALA A 176 15.95 8.72 10.19
N MET A 177 14.64 8.95 10.12
CA MET A 177 14.09 9.95 9.22
C MET A 177 14.61 11.32 9.62
N ALA A 178 15.43 11.91 8.75
CA ALA A 178 15.88 13.28 8.95
C ALA A 178 14.66 14.21 8.94
N PRO A 179 14.65 15.27 9.77
CA PRO A 179 13.64 16.31 9.62
C PRO A 179 13.63 16.83 8.18
N ALA A 180 12.46 17.24 7.72
CA ALA A 180 12.27 17.80 6.39
C ALA A 180 13.32 18.89 6.11
N TYR A 181 14.15 18.64 5.11
CA TYR A 181 15.22 19.55 4.72
C TYR A 181 14.67 20.48 3.63
N PRO A 182 14.91 21.81 3.69
CA PRO A 182 14.28 22.80 2.80
C PRO A 182 14.67 22.65 1.33
N PHE A 183 15.69 21.84 1.03
CA PHE A 183 16.21 21.67 -0.31
C PHE A 183 15.41 20.62 -1.06
N PHE A 184 15.15 20.90 -2.34
CA PHE A 184 14.49 20.02 -3.27
C PHE A 184 15.37 19.86 -4.51
N ASP A 185 16.26 18.87 -4.51
CA ASP A 185 17.28 18.69 -5.55
C ASP A 185 17.12 17.37 -6.31
N THR A 186 17.06 16.26 -5.60
CA THR A 186 16.95 14.90 -6.12
C THR A 186 15.91 14.16 -5.29
N PRO A 187 14.62 14.53 -5.45
CA PRO A 187 13.55 13.89 -4.73
C PRO A 187 13.49 12.40 -5.09
N ARG A 188 13.16 11.56 -4.10
CA ARG A 188 13.07 10.11 -4.27
C ARG A 188 11.83 9.57 -3.60
N ILE A 189 11.20 8.60 -4.25
CA ILE A 189 10.24 7.69 -3.60
C ILE A 189 10.90 6.32 -3.57
N ILE A 190 11.06 5.79 -2.36
CA ILE A 190 11.62 4.49 -2.12
C ILE A 190 10.48 3.57 -1.68
N LEU A 191 10.18 2.55 -2.48
CA LEU A 191 9.27 1.50 -2.09
C LEU A 191 10.03 0.40 -1.34
N HIS A 192 9.36 -0.28 -0.41
CA HIS A 192 9.96 -1.41 0.28
C HIS A 192 10.29 -2.54 -0.71
N THR A 193 11.46 -3.16 -0.57
CA THR A 193 11.91 -4.27 -1.42
C THR A 193 10.96 -5.47 -1.40
N GLN A 194 10.14 -5.61 -0.35
CA GLN A 194 9.09 -6.63 -0.30
C GLN A 194 8.10 -6.54 -1.47
N TYR A 195 7.83 -5.34 -1.99
CA TYR A 195 6.94 -5.18 -3.13
C TYR A 195 7.52 -5.92 -4.33
N TRP A 196 8.79 -5.66 -4.59
CA TRP A 196 9.47 -6.30 -5.68
C TRP A 196 9.52 -7.83 -5.56
N LEU A 197 9.85 -8.32 -4.37
CA LEU A 197 10.01 -9.74 -4.10
C LEU A 197 8.67 -10.48 -4.05
N GLY A 198 7.65 -9.88 -3.44
CA GLY A 198 6.29 -10.40 -3.39
C GLY A 198 5.67 -10.52 -4.78
N LEU A 199 5.87 -9.52 -5.64
CA LEU A 199 5.42 -9.58 -7.03
C LEU A 199 6.08 -10.73 -7.79
N LYS A 200 7.41 -10.88 -7.68
CA LYS A 200 8.14 -11.99 -8.30
C LYS A 200 7.68 -13.34 -7.75
N TYR A 201 7.43 -13.45 -6.46
CA TYR A 201 6.91 -14.65 -5.82
C TYR A 201 5.55 -15.04 -6.40
N LEU A 202 4.58 -14.12 -6.40
CA LEU A 202 3.24 -14.36 -6.94
C LEU A 202 3.29 -14.80 -8.41
N LEU A 203 4.09 -14.15 -9.24
CA LEU A 203 4.22 -14.51 -10.65
C LEU A 203 4.89 -15.88 -10.88
N SER A 204 5.82 -16.28 -9.99
CA SER A 204 6.55 -17.55 -10.13
C SER A 204 5.88 -18.75 -9.50
N HIS A 205 4.92 -18.55 -8.60
CA HIS A 205 4.22 -19.60 -7.84
C HIS A 205 2.71 -19.62 -8.11
N SER A 206 2.30 -19.19 -9.31
CA SER A 206 0.89 -19.22 -9.74
C SER A 206 -0.05 -18.46 -8.79
N GLY A 207 0.40 -17.33 -8.25
CA GLY A 207 -0.44 -16.40 -7.52
C GLY A 207 -1.69 -16.08 -8.33
N SER A 208 -2.84 -16.15 -7.68
CA SER A 208 -4.13 -15.92 -8.31
C SER A 208 -4.19 -14.52 -8.93
N ALA A 209 -5.04 -14.37 -9.94
CA ALA A 209 -5.26 -13.07 -10.58
C ALA A 209 -5.70 -12.00 -9.57
N HIS A 210 -6.43 -12.39 -8.51
CA HIS A 210 -6.85 -11.47 -7.47
C HIS A 210 -5.68 -11.02 -6.59
N GLU A 211 -4.82 -11.94 -6.12
CA GLU A 211 -3.64 -11.60 -5.31
C GLU A 211 -2.75 -10.61 -6.06
N LEU A 212 -2.54 -10.82 -7.38
CA LEU A 212 -1.81 -9.88 -8.22
C LEU A 212 -2.48 -8.50 -8.28
N LYS A 213 -3.79 -8.42 -8.50
CA LYS A 213 -4.53 -7.14 -8.52
C LYS A 213 -4.45 -6.40 -7.19
N ASN A 214 -4.57 -7.14 -6.08
CA ASN A 214 -4.42 -6.62 -4.73
C ASN A 214 -3.05 -5.98 -4.55
N PHE A 215 -2.02 -6.72 -4.93
CA PHE A 215 -0.64 -6.29 -4.84
C PHE A 215 -0.33 -5.07 -5.73
N TYR A 216 -0.87 -5.05 -6.96
CA TYR A 216 -0.74 -3.90 -7.85
C TYR A 216 -1.44 -2.66 -7.32
N LEU A 217 -2.64 -2.80 -6.75
CA LEU A 217 -3.35 -1.71 -6.12
C LEU A 217 -2.55 -1.14 -4.93
N ARG A 218 -1.98 -2.01 -4.09
CA ARG A 218 -1.14 -1.60 -2.96
C ARG A 218 0.07 -0.79 -3.40
N ILE A 219 0.82 -1.26 -4.41
CA ILE A 219 1.95 -0.49 -4.98
C ILE A 219 1.47 0.87 -5.49
N ALA A 220 0.34 0.92 -6.19
CA ALA A 220 -0.20 2.17 -6.73
C ALA A 220 -0.59 3.17 -5.64
N ILE A 221 -1.21 2.69 -4.56
CA ILE A 221 -1.55 3.48 -3.37
C ILE A 221 -0.29 4.02 -2.72
N THR A 222 0.68 3.16 -2.40
CA THR A 222 1.94 3.60 -1.78
C THR A 222 2.68 4.62 -2.65
N LEU A 223 2.75 4.43 -3.96
CA LEU A 223 3.37 5.43 -4.85
C LEU A 223 2.70 6.81 -4.77
N CYS A 224 1.37 6.85 -4.72
CA CYS A 224 0.63 8.12 -4.64
C CYS A 224 0.69 8.72 -3.24
N HIS A 225 0.68 7.88 -2.19
CA HIS A 225 0.91 8.29 -0.80
C HIS A 225 2.27 8.99 -0.68
N GLU A 226 3.35 8.35 -1.11
CA GLU A 226 4.69 8.97 -1.03
C GLU A 226 4.82 10.21 -1.93
N LEU A 227 4.11 10.22 -3.07
CA LEU A 227 4.08 11.39 -3.95
C LEU A 227 3.44 12.60 -3.27
N ALA A 228 2.43 12.42 -2.39
CA ALA A 228 1.84 13.50 -1.61
C ALA A 228 2.88 14.29 -0.82
N HIS A 229 3.78 13.60 -0.14
CA HIS A 229 4.90 14.21 0.58
C HIS A 229 5.85 14.95 -0.36
N ILE A 230 6.18 14.36 -1.51
CA ILE A 230 7.05 15.01 -2.51
C ILE A 230 6.42 16.31 -3.04
N VAL A 231 5.11 16.35 -3.27
CA VAL A 231 4.41 17.57 -3.71
C VAL A 231 4.49 18.66 -2.64
N TRP A 232 4.30 18.30 -1.37
CA TRP A 232 4.45 19.24 -0.25
C TRP A 232 5.88 19.76 -0.13
N HIS A 233 6.88 18.87 -0.20
CA HIS A 233 8.28 19.26 -0.16
C HIS A 233 8.68 20.18 -1.31
N TYR A 234 8.18 19.92 -2.52
CA TYR A 234 8.37 20.81 -3.65
C TYR A 234 7.79 22.21 -3.36
N ARG A 235 6.55 22.25 -2.85
CA ARG A 235 5.88 23.50 -2.51
C ARG A 235 6.67 24.32 -1.49
N ILE A 236 7.05 23.73 -0.35
CA ILE A 236 7.76 24.46 0.71
C ILE A 236 9.12 24.97 0.22
N SER A 237 9.82 24.23 -0.65
CA SER A 237 11.10 24.67 -1.21
C SER A 237 11.00 25.96 -2.04
N ARG A 238 9.79 26.34 -2.49
CA ARG A 238 9.52 27.59 -3.22
C ARG A 238 9.05 28.73 -2.33
N GLN A 239 8.49 28.44 -1.17
CA GLN A 239 7.81 29.41 -0.31
C GLN A 239 8.62 29.76 0.93
N VAL A 240 9.40 28.81 1.43
CA VAL A 240 10.05 28.89 2.73
C VAL A 240 11.54 29.10 2.52
N MET A 241 12.10 30.10 3.20
CA MET A 241 13.53 30.34 3.17
C MET A 241 14.29 29.17 3.85
N PRO A 242 15.50 28.82 3.41
CA PRO A 242 16.26 27.71 4.01
C PRO A 242 16.53 27.84 5.51
N TRP A 243 16.49 29.06 6.06
CA TRP A 243 16.70 29.37 7.47
C TRP A 243 15.40 29.53 8.27
N ALA A 244 14.24 29.20 7.68
CA ALA A 244 12.98 29.23 8.41
C ALA A 244 12.97 28.19 9.57
N PRO A 245 12.19 28.44 10.63
CA PRO A 245 12.01 27.48 11.72
C PRO A 245 11.55 26.11 11.22
N ALA A 246 12.02 25.03 11.87
CA ALA A 246 11.71 23.65 11.47
C ALA A 246 10.21 23.34 11.36
N ILE A 247 9.39 24.03 12.16
CA ILE A 247 7.93 23.90 12.14
C ILE A 247 7.34 24.23 10.77
N ASP A 248 7.96 25.11 9.99
CA ASP A 248 7.43 25.51 8.67
C ASP A 248 7.56 24.39 7.63
N PHE A 249 8.46 23.42 7.86
CA PHE A 249 8.64 22.27 7.00
C PHE A 249 7.76 21.07 7.37
N THR A 250 7.11 21.09 8.54
CA THR A 250 6.14 20.05 8.92
C THR A 250 4.96 20.05 7.96
N GLU A 251 4.38 18.88 7.72
CA GLU A 251 3.17 18.80 6.91
C GLU A 251 2.00 19.46 7.67
N PRO A 252 1.15 20.22 6.97
CA PRO A 252 -0.09 20.73 7.54
C PRO A 252 -1.17 19.64 7.47
N LEU A 253 -2.25 19.84 8.21
CA LEU A 253 -3.51 19.16 7.89
C LEU A 253 -3.95 19.58 6.48
N HIS A 254 -4.40 18.65 5.65
CA HIS A 254 -4.91 19.03 4.33
C HIS A 254 -6.25 19.76 4.45
N GLN A 255 -7.05 19.43 5.46
CA GLN A 255 -8.25 20.19 5.83
C GLN A 255 -8.28 20.43 7.35
N ALA A 256 -8.85 21.56 7.79
CA ALA A 256 -8.95 21.88 9.23
C ALA A 256 -9.66 20.79 10.06
N SER A 257 -10.57 20.03 9.44
CA SER A 257 -11.30 18.93 10.07
C SER A 257 -10.52 17.64 10.22
N GLU A 258 -9.35 17.51 9.57
CA GLU A 258 -8.51 16.33 9.71
C GLU A 258 -7.86 16.27 11.11
N HIS A 259 -7.55 15.04 11.52
CA HIS A 259 -6.96 14.75 12.82
C HIS A 259 -5.46 14.44 12.76
N LEU A 260 -4.93 14.19 11.55
CA LEU A 260 -3.56 13.77 11.31
C LEU A 260 -2.94 14.64 10.21
N ALA A 261 -1.79 15.25 10.51
CA ALA A 261 -1.04 16.07 9.57
C ALA A 261 -0.04 15.19 8.81
N GLU A 262 -0.61 14.38 7.92
CA GLU A 262 0.09 13.39 7.11
C GLU A 262 -0.61 13.37 5.75
N LEU A 263 0.05 13.91 4.73
CA LEU A 263 -0.58 14.22 3.45
C LEU A 263 -0.81 12.97 2.59
N GLY A 264 -0.01 11.93 2.73
CA GLY A 264 -0.25 10.65 2.05
C GLY A 264 -1.55 10.01 2.53
N HIS A 265 -1.79 10.07 3.82
CA HIS A 265 -3.01 9.64 4.49
C HIS A 265 -4.20 10.50 4.11
N SER A 266 -4.06 11.83 4.08
CA SER A 266 -5.11 12.71 3.58
C SER A 266 -5.49 12.39 2.13
N TRP A 267 -4.50 12.08 1.28
CA TRP A 267 -4.75 11.65 -0.09
C TRP A 267 -5.57 10.35 -0.13
N GLU A 268 -5.23 9.34 0.68
CA GLU A 268 -6.02 8.10 0.79
C GLU A 268 -7.45 8.37 1.28
N LEU A 269 -7.63 9.25 2.27
CA LEU A 269 -8.96 9.68 2.73
C LEU A 269 -9.75 10.33 1.61
N TYR A 270 -9.12 11.20 0.82
CA TYR A 270 -9.77 11.87 -0.29
C TYR A 270 -10.21 10.87 -1.37
N VAL A 271 -9.35 9.93 -1.74
CA VAL A 271 -9.64 9.00 -2.85
C VAL A 271 -10.58 7.87 -2.42
N PHE A 272 -10.38 7.31 -1.23
CA PHE A 272 -11.06 6.07 -0.81
C PHE A 272 -12.04 6.25 0.36
N GLY A 273 -11.92 7.35 1.12
CA GLY A 273 -12.64 7.56 2.39
C GLY A 273 -12.03 6.80 3.58
N GLY A 274 -10.79 6.30 3.44
CA GLY A 274 -10.12 5.52 4.48
C GLY A 274 -8.74 5.04 4.05
N SER A 275 -7.94 4.53 5.00
CA SER A 275 -6.61 3.99 4.71
C SER A 275 -6.65 2.50 4.50
N ILE A 276 -5.96 2.05 3.46
CA ILE A 276 -6.01 0.67 3.00
C ILE A 276 -4.75 -0.07 3.44
N TRP A 277 -4.95 -1.26 3.98
CA TRP A 277 -3.91 -2.14 4.48
C TRP A 277 -4.07 -3.50 3.81
N THR A 278 -3.01 -4.25 3.61
CA THR A 278 -3.13 -5.62 3.09
C THR A 278 -2.51 -6.58 4.07
N LEU A 279 -3.18 -7.71 4.29
CA LEU A 279 -2.67 -8.82 5.05
C LEU A 279 -2.13 -9.84 4.06
N ASP A 280 -0.81 -9.92 3.99
CA ASP A 280 -0.09 -10.72 3.00
C ASP A 280 0.54 -11.95 3.66
N ARG A 281 0.05 -13.13 3.28
CA ARG A 281 0.54 -14.44 3.75
C ARG A 281 0.70 -15.39 2.55
N PRO A 282 1.61 -16.39 2.62
CA PRO A 282 1.67 -17.42 1.59
C PRO A 282 0.28 -18.06 1.39
N GLY A 283 -0.24 -18.01 0.17
CA GLY A 283 -1.56 -18.57 -0.18
C GLY A 283 -2.78 -17.78 0.33
N PHE A 284 -2.59 -16.61 0.95
CA PHE A 284 -3.69 -15.78 1.41
C PHE A 284 -3.33 -14.29 1.41
N PHE A 285 -4.03 -13.52 0.55
CA PHE A 285 -3.96 -12.06 0.53
C PHE A 285 -5.36 -11.51 0.71
N THR A 286 -5.52 -10.62 1.68
CA THR A 286 -6.76 -9.87 1.85
C THR A 286 -6.45 -8.42 2.10
N THR A 287 -7.32 -7.54 1.63
CA THR A 287 -7.25 -6.12 1.96
C THR A 287 -8.15 -5.84 3.17
N LEU A 288 -7.69 -4.98 4.05
CA LEU A 288 -8.41 -4.44 5.20
C LEU A 288 -8.37 -2.92 5.11
N TYR A 289 -9.29 -2.23 5.76
CA TYR A 289 -9.16 -0.78 5.93
C TYR A 289 -9.64 -0.34 7.30
N LYS A 290 -9.11 0.79 7.74
CA LYS A 290 -9.54 1.48 8.97
C LYS A 290 -10.42 2.67 8.60
N PRO A 291 -11.70 2.71 9.02
CA PRO A 291 -12.57 3.85 8.76
C PRO A 291 -12.14 5.06 9.60
N HIS A 292 -12.04 6.24 8.97
CA HIS A 292 -11.59 7.48 9.63
C HIS A 292 -12.70 8.48 9.97
N HIS A 293 -13.90 8.29 9.44
CA HIS A 293 -14.95 9.34 9.39
C HIS A 293 -15.97 9.34 10.54
N LEU A 294 -15.63 8.91 11.77
CA LEU A 294 -16.63 8.80 12.85
C LEU A 294 -16.53 9.84 13.97
N GLY A 295 -15.92 11.01 13.68
CA GLY A 295 -15.95 12.18 14.58
C GLY A 295 -15.27 11.95 15.93
N ALA A 296 -15.65 12.70 16.97
CA ALA A 296 -15.06 12.63 18.32
C ALA A 296 -15.18 11.23 19.00
N ALA A 297 -15.94 10.29 18.41
CA ALA A 297 -15.92 8.88 18.78
C ALA A 297 -14.71 8.10 18.21
N ALA A 298 -13.76 8.76 17.55
CA ALA A 298 -12.57 8.17 16.92
C ALA A 298 -11.73 7.27 17.84
N SER A 299 -11.74 7.50 19.16
CA SER A 299 -11.07 6.62 20.13
C SER A 299 -11.66 5.20 20.18
N SER A 300 -12.92 5.03 19.79
CA SER A 300 -13.60 3.73 19.72
C SER A 300 -13.44 3.02 18.38
N PHE A 301 -13.07 3.72 17.29
CA PHE A 301 -12.94 3.15 15.94
C PHE A 301 -11.50 2.92 15.47
N SER A 302 -10.49 3.39 16.20
CA SER A 302 -9.12 2.85 16.12
C SER A 302 -9.06 1.32 16.30
N ARG A 303 -10.17 0.76 16.78
CA ARG A 303 -10.43 -0.62 17.12
C ARG A 303 -11.14 -1.42 16.02
N VAL A 304 -11.42 -0.88 14.83
CA VAL A 304 -12.14 -1.63 13.79
C VAL A 304 -11.37 -1.66 12.47
N CYS A 305 -11.19 -2.86 11.93
CA CYS A 305 -10.64 -3.10 10.61
C CYS A 305 -11.69 -3.84 9.77
N ILE A 306 -12.13 -3.26 8.67
CA ILE A 306 -13.15 -3.85 7.80
C ILE A 306 -12.46 -4.58 6.66
N VAL A 307 -12.91 -5.80 6.38
CA VAL A 307 -12.35 -6.61 5.28
C VAL A 307 -12.85 -6.06 3.95
N VAL A 308 -11.97 -5.83 2.99
CA VAL A 308 -12.34 -5.31 1.67
C VAL A 308 -12.61 -6.48 0.73
N PRO A 309 -13.83 -6.61 0.16
CA PRO A 309 -14.14 -7.66 -0.79
C PRO A 309 -13.35 -7.53 -2.10
N HIS A 310 -13.15 -8.66 -2.78
CA HIS A 310 -12.38 -8.76 -4.01
C HIS A 310 -12.95 -7.90 -5.13
N TRP A 311 -14.28 -7.80 -5.26
CA TRP A 311 -14.91 -6.94 -6.27
C TRP A 311 -14.47 -5.47 -6.16
N TRP A 312 -14.18 -4.98 -4.95
CA TRP A 312 -13.75 -3.59 -4.74
C TRP A 312 -12.30 -3.41 -5.17
N VAL A 313 -11.42 -4.36 -4.86
CA VAL A 313 -10.02 -4.34 -5.31
C VAL A 313 -9.94 -4.44 -6.84
N ASP A 314 -10.70 -5.36 -7.41
CA ASP A 314 -10.69 -5.65 -8.84
C ASP A 314 -11.15 -4.47 -9.70
N MET A 315 -12.05 -3.64 -9.17
CA MET A 315 -12.63 -2.50 -9.91
C MET A 315 -11.57 -1.47 -10.34
N TRP A 316 -10.48 -1.34 -9.58
CA TRP A 316 -9.41 -0.37 -9.86
C TRP A 316 -8.59 -0.71 -11.10
N SER A 317 -8.62 -1.96 -11.53
CA SER A 317 -7.97 -2.41 -12.78
C SER A 317 -8.88 -2.31 -14.01
N SER A 318 -10.14 -1.84 -13.85
CA SER A 318 -11.14 -1.82 -14.91
C SER A 318 -11.19 -0.48 -15.64
N THR A 319 -10.89 -0.48 -16.95
CA THR A 319 -11.03 0.70 -17.82
C THR A 319 -12.45 1.28 -17.79
N ARG A 320 -13.47 0.43 -17.63
CA ARG A 320 -14.87 0.87 -17.60
C ARG A 320 -15.21 1.66 -16.33
N VAL A 321 -14.66 1.28 -15.18
CA VAL A 321 -14.83 2.05 -13.95
C VAL A 321 -14.19 3.42 -14.10
N TRP A 322 -12.98 3.48 -14.65
CA TRP A 322 -12.31 4.75 -14.93
C TRP A 322 -13.06 5.64 -15.94
N SER A 323 -13.71 5.05 -16.95
CA SER A 323 -14.52 5.83 -17.91
C SER A 323 -15.77 6.48 -17.29
N GLN A 324 -16.22 5.99 -16.14
CA GLN A 324 -17.40 6.47 -15.40
C GLN A 324 -16.99 7.03 -14.03
N PHE A 325 -15.72 7.34 -13.83
CA PHE A 325 -15.16 7.61 -12.51
C PHE A 325 -15.89 8.75 -11.80
N ASP A 326 -16.05 9.90 -12.47
CA ASP A 326 -16.69 11.08 -11.89
C ASP A 326 -18.13 10.82 -11.41
N ASP A 327 -18.97 10.13 -12.20
CA ASP A 327 -20.34 9.79 -11.80
C ASP A 327 -20.37 8.77 -10.65
N LEU A 328 -19.51 7.73 -10.70
CA LEU A 328 -19.41 6.74 -9.63
C LEU A 328 -18.88 7.35 -8.33
N TYR A 329 -17.88 8.22 -8.42
CA TYR A 329 -17.27 8.90 -7.29
C TYR A 329 -18.25 9.86 -6.61
N ARG A 330 -18.94 10.72 -7.37
CA ARG A 330 -19.94 11.66 -6.82
C ARG A 330 -21.10 10.96 -6.12
N ARG A 331 -21.45 9.74 -6.54
CA ARG A 331 -22.48 8.90 -5.91
C ARG A 331 -21.98 8.12 -4.70
N GLY A 332 -20.69 8.22 -4.39
CA GLY A 332 -20.07 7.42 -3.33
C GLY A 332 -20.04 5.93 -3.65
N GLU A 333 -20.11 5.52 -4.91
CA GLU A 333 -20.03 4.10 -5.30
C GLU A 333 -18.59 3.57 -5.32
N LEU A 334 -17.58 4.45 -5.32
CA LEU A 334 -16.16 4.06 -5.26
C LEU A 334 -15.58 4.04 -3.83
N ARG A 335 -16.31 4.56 -2.84
CA ARG A 335 -15.85 4.58 -1.43
C ARG A 335 -15.56 3.17 -0.91
N LEU A 336 -14.74 3.07 0.13
CA LEU A 336 -14.51 1.81 0.81
C LEU A 336 -15.82 1.17 1.31
N PRO A 337 -15.98 -0.16 1.19
CA PRO A 337 -17.21 -0.85 1.56
C PRO A 337 -17.40 -0.85 3.06
N GLY A 338 -18.58 -0.41 3.54
CA GLY A 338 -18.88 -0.38 4.97
C GLY A 338 -18.94 -1.79 5.59
N MET A 339 -18.99 -1.88 6.92
CA MET A 339 -19.10 -3.17 7.63
C MET A 339 -20.31 -4.00 7.14
N TRP A 340 -21.42 -3.35 6.79
CA TRP A 340 -22.61 -4.02 6.25
C TRP A 340 -22.38 -4.58 4.83
N GLU A 341 -21.58 -3.90 4.01
CA GLU A 341 -21.19 -4.33 2.66
C GLU A 341 -20.20 -5.49 2.73
N SER A 342 -19.13 -5.31 3.51
CA SER A 342 -18.14 -6.36 3.72
C SER A 342 -18.73 -7.60 4.39
N ARG A 343 -19.69 -7.39 5.29
CA ARG A 343 -20.19 -8.35 6.28
C ARG A 343 -19.16 -8.81 7.30
N TYR A 344 -17.87 -8.52 7.13
CA TYR A 344 -16.80 -8.93 8.02
C TYR A 344 -16.03 -7.73 8.56
N ALA A 345 -15.76 -7.75 9.86
CA ALA A 345 -14.91 -6.76 10.51
C ALA A 345 -14.12 -7.42 11.65
N LEU A 346 -12.87 -7.03 11.81
CA LEU A 346 -12.08 -7.31 13.00
C LEU A 346 -12.30 -6.14 13.95
N CYS A 347 -12.73 -6.41 15.18
CA CYS A 347 -12.91 -5.39 16.20
C CYS A 347 -12.03 -5.70 17.43
N GLN A 348 -11.28 -4.71 17.91
CA GLN A 348 -10.46 -4.81 19.11
C GLN A 348 -11.36 -4.80 20.34
N SER A 349 -11.34 -5.90 21.09
CA SER A 349 -12.02 -6.05 22.38
C SER A 349 -11.02 -5.83 23.52
N ASN A 350 -11.42 -5.10 24.56
CA ASN A 350 -10.66 -5.08 25.81
C ASN A 350 -10.89 -6.44 26.49
N ILE A 351 -9.84 -7.27 26.62
CA ILE A 351 -9.95 -8.61 27.22
C ILE A 351 -9.83 -8.56 28.75
N GLY A 352 -9.63 -7.37 29.33
CA GLY A 352 -9.24 -7.20 30.74
C GLY A 352 -7.72 -7.18 30.87
N ASN A 353 -7.20 -6.77 32.03
CA ASN A 353 -5.76 -6.69 32.34
C ASN A 353 -4.89 -5.78 31.43
N GLY A 354 -5.50 -4.92 30.62
CA GLY A 354 -4.78 -4.05 29.69
C GLY A 354 -4.35 -4.75 28.39
N GLU A 355 -4.66 -6.04 28.22
CA GLU A 355 -4.47 -6.74 26.96
C GLU A 355 -5.63 -6.44 26.00
N SER A 356 -5.27 -6.24 24.73
CA SER A 356 -6.22 -6.02 23.66
C SER A 356 -6.10 -7.13 22.63
N GLY A 357 -7.15 -7.91 22.46
CA GLY A 357 -7.28 -8.85 21.35
C GLY A 357 -8.26 -8.35 20.32
N TRP A 358 -8.25 -8.98 19.15
CA TRP A 358 -9.21 -8.72 18.08
C TRP A 358 -10.23 -9.83 18.02
N THR A 359 -11.46 -9.50 17.67
CA THR A 359 -12.53 -10.48 17.46
C THR A 359 -13.03 -10.31 16.04
N LEU A 360 -13.13 -11.40 15.28
CA LEU A 360 -13.76 -11.40 13.96
C LEU A 360 -15.28 -11.40 14.13
N TYR A 361 -15.94 -10.40 13.56
CA TYR A 361 -17.39 -10.29 13.48
C TYR A 361 -17.87 -10.60 12.07
N LYS A 362 -18.99 -11.32 11.96
CA LYS A 362 -19.79 -11.46 10.73
C LYS A 362 -21.19 -10.94 10.98
N ARG A 363 -21.58 -9.87 10.27
CA ARG A 363 -22.89 -9.19 10.44
C ARG A 363 -23.17 -8.84 11.92
N SER A 364 -22.17 -8.26 12.59
CA SER A 364 -22.23 -7.90 14.02
C SER A 364 -22.33 -9.06 15.00
N VAL A 365 -22.17 -10.31 14.56
CA VAL A 365 -22.07 -11.49 15.43
C VAL A 365 -20.59 -11.89 15.53
N ALA A 366 -20.07 -11.99 16.76
CA ALA A 366 -18.71 -12.49 16.99
C ALA A 366 -18.61 -13.95 16.52
N LEU A 367 -17.62 -14.24 15.68
CA LEU A 367 -17.33 -15.58 15.17
C LEU A 367 -16.11 -16.21 15.84
N LEU A 368 -15.06 -15.41 16.04
CA LEU A 368 -13.80 -15.87 16.60
C LEU A 368 -13.23 -14.76 17.50
N GLY A 369 -13.02 -15.07 18.78
CA GLY A 369 -12.36 -14.18 19.73
C GLY A 369 -10.83 -14.27 19.63
N GLU A 370 -10.14 -13.36 20.33
CA GLU A 370 -8.69 -13.45 20.62
C GLU A 370 -7.74 -13.53 19.41
N CYS A 371 -8.16 -13.04 18.24
CA CYS A 371 -7.29 -12.85 17.08
C CYS A 371 -6.17 -11.85 17.42
N ARG A 372 -4.94 -12.11 16.96
CA ARG A 372 -3.87 -11.10 17.01
C ARG A 372 -4.17 -9.91 16.13
N THR A 373 -3.49 -8.80 16.40
CA THR A 373 -3.69 -7.57 15.65
C THR A 373 -3.39 -7.79 14.17
N PRO A 374 -4.22 -7.27 13.24
CA PRO A 374 -3.91 -7.32 11.82
C PRO A 374 -2.51 -6.79 11.55
N GLU A 375 -2.11 -5.70 12.20
CA GLU A 375 -0.80 -5.08 12.06
C GLU A 375 0.31 -6.06 12.40
N SER A 376 0.20 -6.82 13.48
CA SER A 376 1.17 -7.85 13.85
C SER A 376 1.28 -8.97 12.79
N SER A 377 0.18 -9.24 12.07
CA SER A 377 0.04 -10.27 11.04
C SER A 377 0.40 -9.82 9.61
N ILE A 378 0.36 -8.52 9.31
CA ILE A 378 0.44 -7.93 7.95
C ILE A 378 1.79 -8.17 7.24
N PHE A 379 2.82 -8.64 7.96
CA PHE A 379 4.16 -8.90 7.41
C PHE A 379 4.63 -10.34 7.59
N TYR A 380 3.70 -11.27 7.81
CA TYR A 380 4.08 -12.65 8.12
C TYR A 380 4.77 -13.34 6.94
N LEU A 381 4.30 -13.11 5.69
CA LEU A 381 5.01 -13.58 4.49
C LEU A 381 6.48 -13.15 4.52
N TRP A 382 6.76 -11.89 4.91
CA TRP A 382 8.13 -11.40 4.95
C TRP A 382 8.91 -11.93 6.17
N HIS A 383 8.32 -12.05 7.36
CA HIS A 383 9.03 -12.69 8.49
C HIS A 383 9.41 -14.16 8.18
N ALA A 384 8.57 -14.88 7.43
CA ALA A 384 8.87 -16.23 6.98
C ALA A 384 9.88 -16.27 5.80
N VAL A 385 9.73 -15.38 4.82
CA VAL A 385 10.50 -15.40 3.57
C VAL A 385 11.83 -14.62 3.68
N ARG A 386 11.93 -13.60 4.55
CA ARG A 386 13.14 -12.76 4.74
C ARG A 386 14.36 -13.53 5.20
N PRO A 387 14.30 -14.42 6.23
CA PRO A 387 15.46 -15.21 6.62
C PRO A 387 15.94 -16.10 5.47
N MET A 388 15.00 -16.66 4.71
CA MET A 388 15.30 -17.49 3.54
C MET A 388 15.98 -16.68 2.44
N LEU A 389 15.45 -15.50 2.12
CA LEU A 389 16.03 -14.59 1.12
C LEU A 389 17.40 -14.04 1.53
N GLN A 390 17.61 -13.75 2.82
CA GLN A 390 18.92 -13.33 3.31
C GLN A 390 19.96 -14.45 3.14
N ILE A 391 19.57 -15.71 3.38
CA ILE A 391 20.40 -16.88 3.07
C ILE A 391 20.64 -16.99 1.57
N MET A 392 19.61 -16.82 0.74
CA MET A 392 19.71 -16.88 -0.73
C MET A 392 20.65 -15.81 -1.29
N LEU A 393 20.53 -14.56 -0.83
CA LEU A 393 21.36 -13.44 -1.25
C LEU A 393 22.82 -13.62 -0.80
N ALA A 394 23.05 -14.06 0.45
CA ALA A 394 24.39 -14.36 0.94
C ALA A 394 25.05 -15.52 0.15
N ASN A 395 24.26 -16.52 -0.24
CA ASN A 395 24.73 -17.64 -1.06
C ASN A 395 24.99 -17.22 -2.52
N GLN A 396 24.16 -16.35 -3.09
CA GLN A 396 24.36 -15.81 -4.44
C GLN A 396 25.64 -14.98 -4.54
N GLN A 397 25.95 -14.16 -3.53
CA GLN A 397 27.20 -13.40 -3.46
C GLN A 397 28.43 -14.30 -3.34
N LYS A 398 28.32 -15.44 -2.63
CA LYS A 398 29.41 -16.41 -2.48
C LYS A 398 29.63 -17.29 -3.70
N MET A 399 28.59 -17.61 -4.47
CA MET A 399 28.64 -18.64 -5.52
C MET A 399 28.78 -18.13 -6.95
N GLY A 400 28.87 -16.82 -7.19
CA GLY A 400 29.25 -16.26 -8.50
C GLY A 400 28.37 -16.74 -9.67
N GLY A 401 27.11 -16.30 -9.73
CA GLY A 401 26.27 -16.46 -10.93
C GLY A 401 25.44 -17.74 -11.05
N SER A 402 24.81 -17.93 -12.22
CA SER A 402 23.44 -18.44 -12.45
C SER A 402 23.04 -19.81 -11.86
N GLY A 403 23.98 -20.72 -11.57
CA GLY A 403 23.67 -22.03 -10.97
C GLY A 403 23.08 -21.94 -9.56
N ALA A 404 23.40 -20.86 -8.83
CA ALA A 404 22.86 -20.60 -7.51
C ALA A 404 21.34 -20.44 -7.52
N VAL A 405 20.76 -19.81 -8.55
CA VAL A 405 19.32 -19.47 -8.57
C VAL A 405 18.44 -20.72 -8.69
N GLN A 406 18.83 -21.71 -9.51
CA GLN A 406 18.08 -22.97 -9.63
C GLN A 406 18.17 -23.82 -8.36
N ARG A 407 19.35 -23.88 -7.72
CA ARG A 407 19.52 -24.60 -6.45
C ARG A 407 18.75 -23.94 -5.31
N LEU A 408 18.81 -22.62 -5.22
CA LEU A 408 18.08 -21.83 -4.22
C LEU A 408 16.56 -21.90 -4.42
N ARG A 409 16.07 -22.03 -5.65
CA ARG A 409 14.64 -22.32 -5.92
C ARG A 409 14.24 -23.70 -5.40
N GLY A 410 15.14 -24.68 -5.45
CA GLY A 410 14.96 -26.00 -4.86
C GLY A 410 14.92 -25.97 -3.33
N GLU A 411 15.91 -25.33 -2.70
CA GLU A 411 16.04 -25.22 -1.24
C GLU A 411 14.93 -24.37 -0.61
N PHE A 412 14.53 -23.27 -1.26
CA PHE A 412 13.39 -22.44 -0.83
C PHE A 412 12.10 -23.26 -0.78
N TYR A 413 11.88 -24.10 -1.79
CA TYR A 413 10.69 -24.95 -1.86
C TYR A 413 10.71 -26.06 -0.79
N GLU A 414 11.85 -26.71 -0.54
CA GLU A 414 11.98 -27.71 0.53
C GLU A 414 11.77 -27.11 1.93
N LEU A 415 12.23 -25.89 2.15
CA LEU A 415 12.01 -25.17 3.40
C LEU A 415 10.53 -24.81 3.62
N LEU A 416 9.82 -24.35 2.58
CA LEU A 416 8.38 -24.09 2.66
C LEU A 416 7.57 -25.36 2.98
N VAL A 417 7.97 -26.50 2.42
CA VAL A 417 7.39 -27.82 2.72
C VAL A 417 7.69 -28.25 4.16
N GLN A 418 8.93 -28.10 4.63
CA GLN A 418 9.33 -28.47 6.00
C GLN A 418 8.66 -27.62 7.08
N SER A 419 8.25 -26.41 6.75
CA SER A 419 7.53 -25.52 7.67
C SER A 419 6.01 -25.73 7.67
N GLU A 420 5.48 -26.74 6.97
CA GLU A 420 4.04 -27.03 6.82
C GLU A 420 3.22 -25.93 6.10
N TYR A 421 3.88 -25.06 5.31
CA TYR A 421 3.21 -23.93 4.62
C TYR A 421 2.76 -24.26 3.20
N VAL A 422 3.14 -25.43 2.66
CA VAL A 422 2.71 -25.91 1.34
C VAL A 422 2.03 -27.24 1.55
N ASP A 423 0.77 -27.34 1.12
CA ASP A 423 0.01 -28.58 1.11
C ASP A 423 0.80 -29.66 0.33
N GLU A 424 0.99 -30.83 0.94
CA GLU A 424 1.64 -31.98 0.31
C GLU A 424 0.96 -32.40 -1.01
N ALA A 425 -0.30 -32.02 -1.20
CA ALA A 425 -1.06 -32.21 -2.43
C ALA A 425 -0.73 -31.20 -3.54
N SER A 426 0.19 -30.26 -3.33
CA SER A 426 0.60 -29.27 -4.35
C SER A 426 1.09 -29.96 -5.64
N PRO A 427 0.65 -29.52 -6.84
CA PRO A 427 1.08 -30.09 -8.12
C PRO A 427 2.59 -30.15 -8.32
N GLU A 428 3.36 -29.25 -7.69
CA GLU A 428 4.83 -29.26 -7.75
C GLU A 428 5.46 -30.37 -6.88
N ILE A 429 4.83 -30.75 -5.76
CA ILE A 429 5.27 -31.88 -4.93
C ILE A 429 4.97 -33.20 -5.63
N LEU A 430 3.78 -33.33 -6.22
CA LEU A 430 3.39 -34.51 -6.99
C LEU A 430 4.30 -34.71 -8.22
N ARG A 431 4.68 -33.63 -8.92
CA ARG A 431 5.65 -33.70 -10.04
C ARG A 431 7.05 -34.14 -9.60
N ARG A 432 7.47 -33.83 -8.38
CA ARG A 432 8.77 -34.27 -7.84
C ARG A 432 8.75 -35.70 -7.29
N LYS A 433 7.65 -36.12 -6.64
CA LYS A 433 7.48 -37.49 -6.12
C LYS A 433 7.36 -38.55 -7.24
N GLY A 434 7.03 -38.14 -8.46
CA GLY A 434 6.93 -39.00 -9.64
C GLY A 434 8.19 -39.12 -10.53
N ARG A 435 9.37 -38.74 -10.03
CA ARG A 435 10.66 -38.86 -10.75
C ARG A 435 11.69 -39.67 -9.98
#